data_AF-A0A0B1TPH9-F1
#
_entry.id   AF-A0A0B1TPH9-F1
#
_cell.length_a   1.000
_cell.length_b   1.000
_cell.length_c   1.000
_cell.angle_alpha   90.00
_cell.angle_beta   90.00
_cell.angle_gamma   90.00
#
_symmetry.space_group_name_H-M   'P 1'
#
loop_
_entity.id
_entity.type
_entity.pdbx_description
1 polymer ?
#
loop_
_entity_poly.entity_id
_entity_poly.type
_entity_poly.pdbx_seq_one_letter_code
_entity_poly.pdbx_strand_id
1 'polypeptide(L)' 'MFDVGGQRDERRKWIQCFNDVTAIIFVCASSSYNLVLWEDSTQNRLQGAENIDAMDP' A
#
# COMPACT_ATOMS: atom_id res chain seq x y z
N MET A 1 10.05 9.48 -12.09
CA MET A 1 8.91 8.81 -11.43
C MET A 1 9.42 7.46 -10.95
N PHE A 2 9.35 7.19 -9.66
CA PHE A 2 9.73 5.91 -9.06
C PHE A 2 8.46 5.16 -8.68
N ASP A 3 8.38 3.88 -9.02
CA ASP A 3 7.28 3.00 -8.64
C ASP A 3 7.77 2.06 -7.53
N VAL A 4 6.98 1.96 -6.46
CA VAL A 4 7.30 1.16 -5.28
C VAL A 4 6.17 0.17 -5.05
N GLY A 5 6.52 -1.09 -4.82
CA GLY A 5 5.55 -2.15 -4.61
C GLY A 5 4.64 -1.88 -3.41
N GLY A 6 3.33 -2.04 -3.58
CA GLY A 6 2.31 -1.82 -2.54
C GLY A 6 1.99 -3.02 -1.65
N GLN A 7 2.57 -4.18 -1.96
CA GLN A 7 2.47 -5.41 -1.16
C GLN A 7 3.11 -5.22 0.22
N ARG A 8 2.62 -5.91 1.24
CA ARG A 8 3.00 -5.66 2.63
C ARG A 8 4.51 -5.79 2.86
N ASP A 9 5.15 -6.77 2.21
CA ASP A 9 6.59 -6.99 2.33
C ASP A 9 7.46 -5.95 1.64
N GLU A 10 6.94 -5.28 0.61
CA GLU A 10 7.63 -4.22 -0.13
C GLU A 10 7.55 -2.87 0.59
N ARG A 11 6.56 -2.67 1.48
CA ARG A 11 6.36 -1.43 2.24
C ARG A 11 7.53 -1.06 3.14
N ARG A 12 8.29 -2.05 3.65
CA ARG A 12 9.51 -1.80 4.46
C ARG A 12 10.56 -0.98 3.71
N LYS A 13 10.54 -0.99 2.37
CA LYS A 13 11.50 -0.25 1.52
C LYS A 13 11.05 1.18 1.22
N TRP A 14 9.78 1.53 1.47
CA TRP A 14 9.21 2.83 1.09
C TRP A 14 9.96 4.02 1.68
N ILE A 15 10.42 3.90 2.94
CA ILE A 15 11.17 4.95 3.62
C ILE A 15 12.45 5.36 2.86
N GLN A 16 13.06 4.43 2.13
CA GLN A 16 14.27 4.68 1.33
C GLN A 16 13.97 5.51 0.07
N CYS A 17 12.71 5.54 -0.36
CA CYS A 17 12.27 6.19 -1.60
C CYS A 17 11.68 7.59 -1.37
N PHE A 18 11.51 8.03 -0.11
CA PHE A 18 10.87 9.32 0.22
C PHE A 18 11.84 10.48 0.47
N ASN A 19 13.12 10.33 0.17
CA ASN A 19 14.08 11.43 0.26
C ASN A 19 13.93 12.37 -0.95
N ASP A 20 13.79 13.68 -0.69
CA ASP A 20 13.76 14.75 -1.71
C ASP A 20 12.66 14.62 -2.78
N VAL A 21 11.50 14.09 -2.39
CA VAL A 21 10.34 13.98 -3.30
C VAL A 21 9.47 15.24 -3.27
N THR A 22 9.07 15.73 -4.44
CA THR A 22 8.15 16.87 -4.56
C THR A 22 6.70 16.50 -4.21
N ALA A 23 6.29 15.26 -4.52
CA ALA A 23 4.94 14.76 -4.28
C ALA A 23 4.92 13.23 -4.21
N ILE A 24 3.92 12.69 -3.51
CA ILE A 24 3.59 11.26 -3.48
C ILE A 24 2.25 11.07 -4.19
N ILE A 25 2.18 10.09 -5.09
CA ILE A 25 0.95 9.67 -5.75
C ILE A 25 0.58 8.29 -5.17
N PHE A 26 -0.48 8.26 -4.36
CA PHE A 26 -1.03 7.01 -3.84
C PHE A 26 -2.14 6.49 -4.77
N VAL A 27 -2.08 5.21 -5.13
CA VAL A 27 -3.03 4.58 -6.05
C VAL A 27 -3.75 3.44 -5.33
N CYS A 28 -5.08 3.42 -5.44
CA CYS A 28 -5.95 2.39 -4.90
C CYS A 28 -6.91 1.84 -5.96
N ALA A 29 -7.18 0.54 -5.92
CA ALA A 29 -8.16 -0.11 -6.78
C ALA A 29 -9.56 -0.07 -6.16
N SER A 30 -10.31 1.01 -6.39
CA SER A 30 -11.67 1.22 -5.84
C SER A 30 -12.66 0.11 -6.21
N SER A 31 -12.48 -0.54 -7.36
CA SER A 31 -13.30 -1.67 -7.82
C SER A 31 -13.08 -2.97 -7.01
N SER A 32 -12.14 -3.00 -6.07
CA SER A 32 -11.79 -4.20 -5.29
C SER A 32 -12.55 -4.32 -3.96
N TYR A 33 -13.65 -3.59 -3.78
CA TYR A 33 -14.43 -3.57 -2.53
C TYR A 33 -15.00 -4.95 -2.13
N ASN A 34 -15.09 -5.90 -3.05
CA ASN A 34 -15.57 -7.26 -2.81
C ASN A 34 -14.46 -8.33 -2.86
N LEU A 35 -13.20 -7.91 -2.92
CA LEU A 35 -12.04 -8.79 -2.98
C LEU A 35 -11.28 -8.79 -1.67
N VAL A 36 -10.56 -9.88 -1.40
CA VAL A 36 -9.63 -10.01 -0.26
C VAL A 36 -8.17 -9.91 -0.71
N LEU A 37 -7.28 -9.51 0.19
CA LEU A 37 -5.85 -9.46 -0.09
C LEU A 37 -5.32 -10.86 -0.45
N TRP A 38 -4.27 -10.89 -1.26
CA TRP A 38 -3.61 -12.16 -1.57
C TRP A 38 -2.80 -12.69 -0.38
N GLU A 39 -2.19 -11.77 0.39
CA GLU A 39 -1.40 -12.05 1.59
C GLU A 39 -2.27 -12.42 2.81
N ASP A 40 -3.55 -12.04 2.81
CA ASP A 40 -4.50 -12.30 3.91
C ASP A 40 -5.93 -12.45 3.34
N SER A 41 -6.46 -13.67 3.39
CA SER A 41 -7.80 -14.01 2.87
C SER A 41 -8.95 -13.52 3.75
N THR A 42 -8.65 -12.95 4.92
CA THR A 42 -9.64 -12.38 5.84
C THR A 42 -9.76 -10.86 5.72
N GLN A 43 -8.77 -10.22 5.10
CA GLN A 43 -8.70 -8.77 4.97
C GLN A 43 -9.20 -8.30 3.60
N ASN A 44 -10.16 -7.37 3.59
CA ASN A 44 -10.66 -6.74 2.37
C ASN A 44 -9.59 -5.88 1.68
N ARG A 45 -9.52 -5.91 0.33
CA ARG A 45 -8.51 -5.15 -0.43
C ARG A 45 -8.65 -3.65 -0.29
N LEU A 46 -9.87 -3.12 -0.38
CA LEU A 46 -10.12 -1.68 -0.29
C LEU A 46 -9.81 -1.19 1.11
N GLN A 47 -10.30 -1.89 2.14
CA GLN A 47 -10.02 -1.57 3.53
C GLN A 47 -8.52 -1.66 3.87
N GLY A 48 -7.79 -2.61 3.29
CA GLY A 48 -6.33 -2.70 3.42
C GLY A 48 -5.56 -1.56 2.75
N ALA A 49 -6.16 -0.89 1.76
CA ALA A 49 -5.61 0.31 1.15
C ALA A 49 -5.96 1.59 1.92
N GLU A 50 -7.01 1.60 2.73
CA GLU A 50 -7.32 2.68 3.66
C GLU A 50 -6.42 2.62 4.90
N ASN A 51 -6.17 1.40 5.40
CA ASN A 51 -5.33 1.15 6.57
C ASN A 51 -3.82 1.12 6.24
N ILE A 52 -3.31 2.09 5.48
CA ILE A 52 -1.85 2.18 5.27
C ILE A 52 -1.12 2.59 6.55
N ASP A 53 -1.82 3.29 7.46
CA ASP A 53 -1.30 3.87 8.70
C ASP A 53 -1.05 2.84 9.81
N ALA A 54 -1.47 1.59 9.64
CA ALA A 54 -1.03 0.49 10.49
C ALA A 54 0.41 0.02 10.12
N MET A 55 1.27 0.99 9.74
CA MET A 55 2.71 0.80 9.59
C MET A 55 3.28 0.43 10.95
N ASP A 56 3.25 -0.87 11.23
CA ASP A 56 4.10 -1.55 12.18
C ASP A 56 5.53 -0.98 12.08
N PRO A 57 6.16 -0.53 13.18
CA PRO A 57 7.61 -0.35 13.21
C PRO A 57 8.35 -1.67 12.92
#